data_AF-A0A924YJB8-F1
#
_entry.id   AF-A0A924YJB8-F1
#
_cell.length_a   1.000
_cell.length_b   1.000
_cell.length_c   1.000
_cell.angle_alpha   90.00
_cell.angle_beta   90.00
_cell.angle_gamma   90.00
#
_symmetry.space_group_name_H-M   'P 1'
#
loop_
_entity.id
_entity.type
_entity.pdbx_description
1 polymer ?
#
loop_
_entity_poly.entity_id
_entity_poly.type
_entity_poly.pdbx_seq_one_letter_code
_entity_poly.pdbx_strand_id
1 'polypeptide(L)'
;RRFAAEFRKLAQEIVASPEPWDADRTRYSVYESWPEALDLMPGKVRGEFVGREATAFCEFMLARFELHEKVFGMAVNHTKGRQRVELLQKVLLVLDSPKFRDPHNRMVRLKNQYQASLQEWLRLNPELATAIKLPWSKATKVFDIGQFRQLLELAAMTVIKDDAFCIAIQVVGQHRELQLLRVPLSGGDVSLLAKTELKLPVTSSLTFFATRFVTSMCIDKETLFVATDGAGIVMFPLTNGSPRRIGVDEGLPTNNIRSVAVLDGKIYAGVSEGYLIAYDLAQSRCDVIASSRRKQKLSPFDDQKPFRVPTLIADSARKRVVFVVGENLWELIPATGRFTQLLNIVEADQGRSGPKLSGDSIVWTSPLRGDRVVISDMTRSMEFDMSRDQAKVLHSPDFGVFPMTSSLLVVDGFLWSGSPFARLSLDKHEHTKLPSPDNGPENFYPHIGLEPLTKGRQILAADSRTIWRLELTLGSSAGESSDSTTTRAKTPNATAPEPQKSRSR
;
A
#
# COMPACT_ATOMS: atom_id res chain seq x y z
N ARG A 1 -42.02 17.11 -21.21
CA ARG A 1 -41.84 15.80 -21.90
C ARG A 1 -41.49 15.99 -23.37
N ARG A 2 -42.42 16.43 -24.24
CA ARG A 2 -42.13 16.67 -25.67
C ARG A 2 -40.93 17.60 -25.88
N PHE A 3 -40.89 18.74 -25.19
CA PHE A 3 -39.77 19.68 -25.27
C PHE A 3 -38.40 19.04 -24.99
N ALA A 4 -38.24 18.24 -23.93
CA ALA A 4 -36.94 17.62 -23.64
C ALA A 4 -36.55 16.57 -24.67
N ALA A 5 -37.51 15.79 -25.18
CA ALA A 5 -37.22 14.79 -26.20
C ALA A 5 -36.78 15.46 -27.52
N GLU A 6 -37.44 16.55 -27.92
CA GLU A 6 -37.04 17.37 -29.08
C GLU A 6 -35.68 18.05 -28.83
N PHE A 7 -35.47 18.61 -27.64
CA PHE A 7 -34.19 19.24 -27.28
C PHE A 7 -33.04 18.23 -27.24
N ARG A 8 -33.27 17.00 -26.74
CA ARG A 8 -32.29 15.92 -26.75
C ARG A 8 -31.93 15.54 -28.18
N LYS A 9 -32.93 15.39 -29.04
CA LYS A 9 -32.72 15.06 -30.46
C LYS A 9 -31.90 16.14 -31.15
N LEU A 10 -32.25 17.41 -30.94
CA LEU A 10 -31.48 18.56 -31.45
C LEU A 10 -30.04 18.55 -30.92
N ALA A 11 -29.84 18.32 -29.62
CA ALA A 11 -28.52 18.24 -29.02
C ALA A 11 -27.70 17.08 -29.63
N GLN A 12 -28.31 15.91 -29.84
CA GLN A 12 -27.68 14.76 -30.48
C GLN A 12 -27.32 15.04 -31.95
N GLU A 13 -28.18 15.73 -32.70
CA GLU A 13 -27.93 16.16 -34.07
C GLU A 13 -26.76 17.16 -34.15
N ILE A 14 -26.73 18.16 -33.25
CA ILE A 14 -25.63 19.12 -33.17
C ILE A 14 -24.30 18.41 -32.85
N VAL A 15 -24.32 17.48 -31.87
CA VAL A 15 -23.12 16.71 -31.48
C VAL A 15 -22.64 15.77 -32.61
N ALA A 16 -23.57 15.25 -33.41
CA ALA A 16 -23.26 14.37 -34.53
C ALA A 16 -22.84 15.10 -35.82
N SER A 17 -23.10 16.40 -35.94
CA SER A 17 -22.82 17.19 -37.15
C SER A 17 -21.31 17.36 -37.42
N PRO A 18 -20.84 17.14 -38.67
CA PRO A 18 -19.44 17.27 -39.04
C PRO A 18 -18.96 18.69 -39.46
N GLU A 19 -19.84 19.70 -39.60
CA GLU A 19 -19.46 21.07 -40.07
C GLU A 19 -20.23 22.22 -39.36
N PRO A 20 -19.73 23.49 -39.35
CA PRO A 20 -18.38 24.00 -39.65
C PRO A 20 -17.66 24.65 -38.45
N TRP A 21 -18.26 24.65 -37.25
CA TRP A 21 -17.67 25.22 -36.03
C TRP A 21 -16.65 24.24 -35.44
N ASP A 22 -15.74 24.71 -34.57
CA ASP A 22 -14.88 23.87 -33.75
C ASP A 22 -15.72 22.77 -33.07
N ALA A 23 -15.70 21.57 -33.65
CA ALA A 23 -16.62 20.50 -33.32
C ALA A 23 -16.43 20.05 -31.86
N ASP A 24 -15.21 20.15 -31.33
CA ASP A 24 -14.93 19.86 -29.93
C ASP A 24 -15.56 20.91 -29.01
N ARG A 25 -15.40 22.19 -29.34
CA ARG A 25 -16.00 23.29 -28.56
C ARG A 25 -17.53 23.26 -28.59
N THR A 26 -18.14 23.08 -29.76
CA THR A 26 -19.60 23.00 -29.88
C THR A 26 -20.15 21.78 -29.14
N ARG A 27 -19.50 20.61 -29.27
CA ARG A 27 -19.89 19.42 -28.50
C ARG A 27 -19.81 19.65 -27.01
N TYR A 28 -18.70 20.21 -26.54
CA TYR A 28 -18.51 20.50 -25.13
C TYR A 28 -19.59 21.46 -24.60
N SER A 29 -19.90 22.54 -25.33
CA SER A 29 -20.97 23.46 -24.95
C SER A 29 -22.34 22.78 -24.88
N VAL A 30 -22.66 21.88 -25.82
CA VAL A 30 -23.91 21.10 -25.76
C VAL A 30 -23.96 20.19 -24.54
N TYR A 31 -22.85 19.51 -24.21
CA TYR A 31 -22.77 18.68 -23.00
C TYR A 31 -22.85 19.49 -21.71
N GLU A 32 -22.34 20.71 -21.71
CA GLU A 32 -22.42 21.62 -20.57
C GLU A 32 -23.83 22.17 -20.36
N SER A 33 -24.51 22.59 -21.43
CA SER A 33 -25.85 23.17 -21.35
C SER A 33 -26.96 22.14 -21.11
N TRP A 34 -26.75 20.87 -21.45
CA TRP A 34 -27.79 19.84 -21.32
C TRP A 34 -28.28 19.62 -19.87
N PRO A 35 -27.41 19.40 -18.86
CA PRO A 35 -27.81 19.35 -17.46
C PRO A 35 -28.61 20.58 -17.01
N GLU A 36 -28.16 21.78 -17.40
CA GLU A 36 -28.83 23.04 -17.05
C GLU A 36 -30.22 23.14 -17.67
N ALA A 37 -30.36 22.74 -18.94
CA ALA A 37 -31.64 22.71 -19.63
C ALA A 37 -32.63 21.74 -18.96
N LEU A 38 -32.17 20.58 -18.49
CA LEU A 38 -33.00 19.63 -17.72
C LEU A 38 -33.44 20.21 -16.36
N ASP A 39 -32.56 20.96 -15.69
CA ASP A 39 -32.86 21.58 -14.40
C ASP A 39 -33.86 22.74 -14.47
N LEU A 40 -33.92 23.43 -15.62
CA LEU A 40 -34.86 24.52 -15.87
C LEU A 40 -36.25 24.04 -16.31
N MET A 41 -36.47 22.73 -16.51
CA MET A 41 -37.76 22.23 -16.99
C MET A 41 -38.85 22.30 -15.90
N PRO A 42 -40.01 22.94 -16.18
CA PRO A 42 -41.10 23.04 -15.21
C PRO A 42 -41.86 21.72 -15.03
N GLY A 43 -42.31 21.42 -13.80
CA GLY A 43 -43.36 20.42 -13.52
C GLY A 43 -43.09 19.44 -12.36
N LYS A 44 -44.18 18.83 -11.84
CA LYS A 44 -44.20 17.89 -10.69
C LYS A 44 -43.60 16.50 -10.98
N VAL A 45 -43.25 16.18 -12.22
CA VAL A 45 -42.76 14.85 -12.65
C VAL A 45 -41.24 14.83 -12.86
N ARG A 46 -40.52 15.69 -12.13
CA ARG A 46 -39.11 16.01 -12.37
C ARG A 46 -38.19 14.79 -12.23
N GLY A 47 -38.36 13.95 -11.21
CA GLY A 47 -37.41 12.87 -10.89
C GLY A 47 -37.20 11.82 -11.98
N GLU A 48 -38.23 11.02 -12.27
CA GLU A 48 -38.13 9.91 -13.24
C GLU A 48 -37.91 10.39 -14.67
N PHE A 49 -38.48 11.54 -15.02
CA PHE A 49 -38.32 12.11 -16.35
C PHE A 49 -36.90 12.61 -16.58
N VAL A 50 -36.36 13.43 -15.69
CA VAL A 50 -34.98 13.91 -15.76
C VAL A 50 -34.02 12.72 -15.75
N GLY A 51 -34.27 11.71 -14.91
CA GLY A 51 -33.42 10.52 -14.85
C GLY A 51 -33.33 9.76 -16.17
N ARG A 52 -34.46 9.52 -16.84
CA ARG A 52 -34.50 8.88 -18.15
C ARG A 52 -33.79 9.70 -19.22
N GLU A 53 -34.04 11.01 -19.26
CA GLU A 53 -33.43 11.89 -20.27
C GLU A 53 -31.92 12.07 -20.05
N ALA A 54 -31.49 12.23 -18.80
CA ALA A 54 -30.07 12.28 -18.43
C ALA A 54 -29.36 10.96 -18.77
N THR A 55 -29.97 9.82 -18.47
CA THR A 55 -29.38 8.50 -18.78
C THR A 55 -29.28 8.29 -20.28
N ALA A 56 -30.34 8.55 -21.05
CA ALA A 56 -30.33 8.38 -22.51
C ALA A 56 -29.27 9.26 -23.19
N PHE A 57 -29.14 10.52 -22.75
CA PHE A 57 -28.12 11.41 -23.28
C PHE A 57 -26.70 10.99 -22.87
N CYS A 58 -26.52 10.52 -21.64
CA CYS A 58 -25.26 9.94 -21.19
C CYS A 58 -24.86 8.69 -22.00
N GLU A 59 -25.80 7.80 -22.30
CA GLU A 59 -25.54 6.61 -23.11
C GLU A 59 -25.15 6.96 -24.55
N PHE A 60 -25.80 7.98 -25.15
CA PHE A 60 -25.40 8.50 -26.46
C PHE A 60 -23.96 9.03 -26.45
N MET A 61 -23.59 9.79 -25.42
CA MET A 61 -22.23 10.30 -25.24
C MET A 61 -21.21 9.16 -25.06
N LEU A 62 -21.50 8.18 -24.20
CA LEU A 62 -20.62 7.04 -23.96
C LEU A 62 -20.45 6.14 -25.20
N ALA A 63 -21.49 5.97 -26.02
CA ALA A 63 -21.42 5.22 -27.28
C ALA A 63 -20.44 5.82 -28.29
N ARG A 64 -20.10 7.10 -28.13
CA ARG A 64 -19.13 7.83 -28.95
C ARG A 64 -17.72 7.84 -28.36
N PHE A 65 -17.49 7.12 -27.26
CA PHE A 65 -16.25 7.18 -26.48
C PHE A 65 -15.94 8.59 -25.97
N GLU A 66 -16.97 9.33 -25.57
CA GLU A 66 -16.86 10.67 -25.02
C GLU A 66 -17.35 10.67 -23.55
N LEU A 67 -16.87 11.62 -22.75
CA LEU A 67 -17.28 11.77 -21.35
C LEU A 67 -17.29 13.25 -20.93
N HIS A 68 -18.44 13.70 -20.42
CA HIS A 68 -18.60 14.97 -19.75
C HIS A 68 -19.08 14.74 -18.31
N GLU A 69 -18.32 15.23 -17.32
CA GLU A 69 -18.52 14.93 -15.90
C GLU A 69 -19.91 15.33 -15.40
N LYS A 70 -20.44 16.50 -15.82
CA LYS A 70 -21.77 16.97 -15.41
C LYS A 70 -22.89 16.05 -15.94
N VAL A 71 -22.79 15.62 -17.20
CA VAL A 71 -23.79 14.73 -17.84
C VAL A 71 -23.78 13.37 -17.16
N PHE A 72 -22.59 12.79 -16.96
CA PHE A 72 -22.44 11.50 -16.31
C PHE A 72 -22.88 11.54 -14.85
N GLY A 73 -22.46 12.57 -14.09
CA GLY A 73 -22.84 12.76 -12.70
C GLY A 73 -24.36 12.87 -12.51
N MET A 74 -25.04 13.63 -13.37
CA MET A 74 -26.50 13.72 -13.37
C MET A 74 -27.15 12.35 -13.65
N ALA A 75 -26.70 11.62 -14.67
CA ALA A 75 -27.23 10.29 -14.98
C ALA A 75 -27.03 9.29 -13.83
N VAL A 76 -25.84 9.27 -13.20
CA VAL A 76 -25.56 8.40 -12.03
C VAL A 76 -26.42 8.76 -10.82
N ASN A 77 -26.68 10.04 -10.58
CA ASN A 77 -27.52 10.49 -9.46
C ASN A 77 -28.98 10.06 -9.61
N HIS A 78 -29.45 9.85 -10.84
CA HIS A 78 -30.82 9.45 -11.13
C HIS A 78 -31.00 7.95 -11.41
N THR A 79 -29.92 7.18 -11.56
CA THR A 79 -29.97 5.72 -11.74
C THR A 79 -29.82 4.99 -10.40
N LYS A 80 -30.47 3.83 -10.29
CA LYS A 80 -30.44 2.98 -9.09
C LYS A 80 -30.19 1.52 -9.46
N GLY A 81 -29.85 0.71 -8.47
CA GLY A 81 -29.67 -0.73 -8.60
C GLY A 81 -28.72 -1.10 -9.74
N ARG A 82 -29.14 -2.09 -10.54
CA ARG A 82 -28.38 -2.62 -11.68
C ARG A 82 -28.06 -1.57 -12.76
N GLN A 83 -28.96 -0.65 -13.04
CA GLN A 83 -28.77 0.37 -14.07
C GLN A 83 -27.58 1.29 -13.74
N ARG A 84 -27.40 1.63 -12.46
CA ARG A 84 -26.27 2.45 -12.01
C ARG A 84 -24.93 1.70 -12.15
N VAL A 85 -24.93 0.40 -11.83
CA VAL A 85 -23.77 -0.49 -12.02
C VAL A 85 -23.39 -0.55 -13.50
N GLU A 86 -24.36 -0.80 -14.38
CA GLU A 86 -24.15 -0.87 -15.83
C GLU A 86 -23.60 0.45 -16.39
N LEU A 87 -24.13 1.59 -15.93
CA LEU A 87 -23.65 2.90 -16.37
C LEU A 87 -22.21 3.18 -15.91
N LEU A 88 -21.88 2.83 -14.66
CA LEU A 88 -20.52 2.93 -14.11
C LEU A 88 -19.55 1.97 -14.83
N GLN A 89 -19.98 0.78 -15.21
CA GLN A 89 -19.17 -0.15 -16.01
C GLN A 89 -18.95 0.38 -17.44
N LYS A 90 -19.99 0.93 -18.08
CA LYS A 90 -19.88 1.54 -19.42
C LYS A 90 -18.88 2.69 -19.46
N VAL A 91 -18.87 3.58 -18.45
CA VAL A 91 -17.89 4.67 -18.43
C VAL A 91 -16.46 4.16 -18.24
N LEU A 92 -16.26 3.11 -17.44
CA LEU A 92 -14.93 2.51 -17.28
C LEU A 92 -14.44 1.91 -18.61
N LEU A 93 -15.32 1.22 -19.36
CA LEU A 93 -15.01 0.72 -20.71
C LEU A 93 -14.69 1.86 -21.69
N VAL A 94 -15.38 3.00 -21.60
CA VAL A 94 -15.06 4.18 -22.42
C VAL A 94 -13.68 4.71 -22.06
N LEU A 95 -13.38 4.88 -20.77
CA LEU A 95 -12.08 5.37 -20.30
C LEU A 95 -10.92 4.44 -20.64
N ASP A 96 -11.16 3.13 -20.77
CA ASP A 96 -10.16 2.14 -21.19
C ASP A 96 -9.98 2.06 -22.71
N SER A 97 -10.83 2.72 -23.48
CA SER A 97 -10.77 2.67 -24.94
C SER A 97 -9.68 3.60 -25.49
N PRO A 98 -8.85 3.15 -26.45
CA PRO A 98 -7.91 4.03 -27.15
C PRO A 98 -8.59 5.14 -27.96
N LYS A 99 -9.91 5.06 -28.15
CA LYS A 99 -10.71 6.09 -28.82
C LYS A 99 -11.09 7.25 -27.91
N PHE A 100 -11.01 7.07 -26.58
CA PHE A 100 -11.29 8.14 -25.64
C PHE A 100 -10.21 9.21 -25.70
N ARG A 101 -10.62 10.46 -25.91
CA ARG A 101 -9.73 11.62 -25.95
C ARG A 101 -10.03 12.50 -24.75
N ASP A 102 -9.06 12.61 -23.84
CA ASP A 102 -9.15 13.54 -22.72
C ASP A 102 -8.30 14.78 -23.01
N PRO A 103 -8.92 15.95 -23.32
CA PRO A 103 -8.18 17.17 -23.61
C PRO A 103 -7.37 17.68 -22.41
N HIS A 104 -7.62 17.18 -21.20
CA HIS A 104 -6.98 17.65 -19.97
C HIS A 104 -6.12 16.58 -19.28
N ASN A 105 -5.91 15.40 -19.91
CA ASN A 105 -5.12 14.30 -19.34
C ASN A 105 -5.57 13.87 -17.92
N ARG A 106 -6.89 13.88 -17.66
CA ARG A 106 -7.55 13.51 -16.41
C ARG A 106 -8.02 12.05 -16.40
N MET A 107 -7.79 11.29 -17.47
CA MET A 107 -8.28 9.91 -17.66
C MET A 107 -8.04 9.01 -16.45
N VAL A 108 -6.82 9.00 -15.91
CA VAL A 108 -6.47 8.23 -14.69
C VAL A 108 -7.34 8.65 -13.51
N ARG A 109 -7.48 9.97 -13.27
CA ARG A 109 -8.26 10.51 -12.16
C ARG A 109 -9.74 10.10 -12.27
N LEU A 110 -10.30 10.23 -13.48
CA LEU A 110 -11.69 9.87 -13.77
C LEU A 110 -11.93 8.36 -13.60
N LYS A 111 -11.00 7.53 -14.10
CA LYS A 111 -11.06 6.08 -13.93
C LYS A 111 -11.06 5.69 -12.46
N ASN A 112 -10.14 6.23 -11.68
CA ASN A 112 -10.06 5.99 -10.24
C ASN A 112 -11.34 6.44 -9.51
N GLN A 113 -11.88 7.61 -9.85
CA GLN A 113 -13.11 8.14 -9.26
C GLN A 113 -14.34 7.25 -9.54
N TYR A 114 -14.57 6.84 -10.79
CA TYR A 114 -15.73 6.03 -11.14
C TYR A 114 -15.57 4.57 -10.70
N GLN A 115 -14.35 4.05 -10.67
CA GLN A 115 -14.09 2.75 -10.09
C GLN A 115 -14.35 2.75 -8.58
N ALA A 116 -13.93 3.79 -7.86
CA ALA A 116 -14.27 3.96 -6.45
C ALA A 116 -15.79 4.06 -6.24
N SER A 117 -16.49 4.79 -7.10
CA SER A 117 -17.95 4.92 -7.07
C SER A 117 -18.68 3.60 -7.35
N LEU A 118 -18.18 2.80 -8.29
CA LEU A 118 -18.71 1.47 -8.60
C LEU A 118 -18.52 0.52 -7.43
N GLN A 119 -17.33 0.49 -6.85
CA GLN A 119 -17.05 -0.36 -5.70
C GLN A 119 -17.90 0.03 -4.48
N GLU A 120 -18.04 1.33 -4.22
CA GLU A 120 -18.91 1.83 -3.15
C GLU A 120 -20.38 1.45 -3.38
N TRP A 121 -20.86 1.52 -4.62
CA TRP A 121 -22.22 1.14 -4.94
C TRP A 121 -22.46 -0.37 -4.79
N LEU A 122 -21.52 -1.20 -5.24
CA LEU A 122 -21.60 -2.66 -5.09
C LEU A 122 -21.47 -3.09 -3.62
N ARG A 123 -20.68 -2.37 -2.82
CA ARG A 123 -20.60 -2.52 -1.36
C ARG A 123 -21.96 -2.29 -0.69
N LEU A 124 -22.71 -1.28 -1.14
CA LEU A 124 -24.05 -0.97 -0.62
C LEU A 124 -25.16 -1.89 -1.16
N ASN A 125 -24.90 -2.63 -2.25
CA ASN A 125 -25.87 -3.47 -2.96
C ASN A 125 -25.20 -4.82 -3.33
N PRO A 126 -24.85 -5.67 -2.34
CA PRO A 126 -24.04 -6.88 -2.56
C PRO A 126 -24.70 -7.91 -3.47
N GLU A 127 -26.02 -7.90 -3.62
CA GLU A 127 -26.75 -8.72 -4.59
C GLU A 127 -26.41 -8.38 -6.05
N LEU A 128 -25.87 -7.18 -6.30
CA LEU A 128 -25.34 -6.77 -7.61
C LEU A 128 -23.86 -7.15 -7.78
N ALA A 129 -23.18 -7.52 -6.69
CA ALA A 129 -21.74 -7.83 -6.67
C ALA A 129 -21.41 -9.21 -7.26
N THR A 130 -22.39 -10.10 -7.47
CA THR A 130 -22.21 -11.37 -8.21
C THR A 130 -21.69 -11.16 -9.64
N ALA A 131 -21.72 -9.93 -10.15
CA ALA A 131 -21.12 -9.56 -11.43
C ALA A 131 -19.59 -9.27 -11.36
N ILE A 132 -18.99 -9.11 -10.19
CA ILE A 132 -17.54 -8.84 -10.07
C ILE A 132 -16.79 -10.16 -10.06
N LYS A 133 -15.94 -10.38 -11.07
CA LYS A 133 -14.97 -11.46 -11.05
C LYS A 133 -13.88 -11.14 -10.02
N LEU A 134 -14.00 -11.73 -8.83
CA LEU A 134 -13.00 -11.60 -7.78
C LEU A 134 -11.70 -12.30 -8.17
N PRO A 135 -10.54 -11.80 -7.70
CA PRO A 135 -9.25 -12.42 -7.99
C PRO A 135 -9.00 -13.67 -7.13
N TRP A 136 -9.88 -13.96 -6.17
CA TRP A 136 -9.88 -15.19 -5.39
C TRP A 136 -11.12 -16.03 -5.69
N SER A 137 -10.94 -17.34 -5.71
CA SER A 137 -12.02 -18.32 -5.82
C SER A 137 -12.69 -18.58 -4.47
N LYS A 138 -11.94 -18.38 -3.39
CA LYS A 138 -12.40 -18.62 -2.02
C LYS A 138 -11.69 -17.70 -1.03
N ALA A 139 -12.44 -17.15 -0.09
CA ALA A 139 -11.94 -16.41 1.05
C ALA A 139 -12.32 -17.15 2.33
N THR A 140 -11.34 -17.43 3.19
CA THR A 140 -11.54 -18.12 4.48
C THR A 140 -11.07 -17.21 5.61
N LYS A 141 -11.96 -16.85 6.53
CA LYS A 141 -11.55 -16.16 7.77
C LYS A 141 -10.81 -17.17 8.64
N VAL A 142 -9.52 -16.93 8.90
CA VAL A 142 -8.70 -17.81 9.75
C VAL A 142 -8.54 -17.26 11.18
N PHE A 143 -8.81 -15.97 11.38
CA PHE A 143 -8.81 -15.35 12.70
C PHE A 143 -9.83 -14.21 12.74
N ASP A 144 -10.52 -14.10 13.88
CA ASP A 144 -11.35 -12.95 14.25
C ASP A 144 -10.97 -12.53 15.67
N ILE A 145 -10.61 -11.27 15.86
CA ILE A 145 -10.25 -10.74 17.19
C ILE A 145 -11.44 -10.77 18.14
N GLY A 146 -12.68 -10.77 17.63
CA GLY A 146 -13.90 -10.84 18.42
C GLY A 146 -14.02 -12.10 19.28
N GLN A 147 -13.26 -13.15 18.98
CA GLN A 147 -13.17 -14.34 19.82
C GLN A 147 -12.43 -14.08 21.16
N PHE A 148 -11.67 -12.98 21.27
CA PHE A 148 -10.92 -12.58 22.45
C PHE A 148 -11.37 -11.20 22.95
N ARG A 149 -12.31 -11.17 23.90
CA ARG A 149 -12.93 -9.92 24.39
C ARG A 149 -11.95 -8.92 25.00
N GLN A 150 -10.79 -9.38 25.46
CA GLN A 150 -9.75 -8.55 26.07
C GLN A 150 -8.83 -7.86 25.04
N LEU A 151 -8.80 -8.34 23.79
CA LEU A 151 -7.92 -7.79 22.76
C LEU A 151 -8.63 -6.64 22.04
N LEU A 152 -7.91 -5.54 21.83
CA LEU A 152 -8.42 -4.36 21.16
C LEU A 152 -8.23 -4.44 19.64
N GLU A 153 -7.00 -4.71 19.21
CA GLU A 153 -6.63 -4.79 17.79
C GLU A 153 -5.35 -5.61 17.57
N LEU A 154 -5.18 -6.13 16.36
CA LEU A 154 -3.91 -6.61 15.84
C LEU A 154 -3.03 -5.40 15.44
N ALA A 155 -1.75 -5.45 15.76
CA ALA A 155 -0.77 -4.40 15.48
C ALA A 155 0.32 -4.82 14.49
N ALA A 156 0.67 -6.10 14.44
CA ALA A 156 1.62 -6.64 13.47
C ALA A 156 1.37 -8.13 13.22
N MET A 157 1.77 -8.62 12.04
CA MET A 157 1.73 -10.04 11.68
C MET A 157 2.99 -10.43 10.90
N THR A 158 3.44 -11.67 11.08
CA THR A 158 4.41 -12.33 10.22
C THR A 158 4.07 -13.81 10.12
N VAL A 159 4.62 -14.50 9.12
CA VAL A 159 4.31 -15.92 8.85
C VAL A 159 5.57 -16.75 8.90
N ILE A 160 5.50 -17.86 9.63
CA ILE A 160 6.54 -18.89 9.64
C ILE A 160 5.89 -20.23 9.39
N LYS A 161 6.33 -20.91 8.32
CA LYS A 161 5.80 -22.20 7.90
C LYS A 161 4.27 -22.11 7.79
N ASP A 162 3.54 -22.87 8.59
CA ASP A 162 2.07 -22.98 8.59
C ASP A 162 1.41 -22.17 9.71
N ASP A 163 2.13 -21.22 10.31
CA ASP A 163 1.64 -20.40 11.41
C ASP A 163 1.81 -18.91 11.12
N ALA A 164 0.78 -18.12 11.42
CA ALA A 164 0.90 -16.68 11.55
C ALA A 164 1.15 -16.31 13.02
N PHE A 165 2.20 -15.53 13.26
CA PHE A 165 2.49 -14.93 14.56
C PHE A 165 2.06 -13.47 14.54
N CYS A 166 1.23 -13.10 15.51
CA CYS A 166 0.63 -11.77 15.58
C CYS A 166 0.92 -11.11 16.91
N ILE A 167 1.10 -9.79 16.89
CA ILE A 167 1.05 -8.97 18.09
C ILE A 167 -0.31 -8.30 18.14
N ALA A 168 -1.06 -8.53 19.22
CA ALA A 168 -2.25 -7.77 19.54
C ALA A 168 -1.99 -6.81 20.69
N ILE A 169 -2.77 -5.73 20.73
CA ILE A 169 -2.80 -4.77 21.82
C ILE A 169 -4.02 -5.05 22.68
N GLN A 170 -3.82 -5.02 23.99
CA GLN A 170 -4.87 -5.04 25.01
C GLN A 170 -4.74 -3.79 25.87
N VAL A 171 -5.86 -3.31 26.43
CA VAL A 171 -5.87 -2.20 27.39
C VAL A 171 -6.27 -2.75 28.76
N VAL A 172 -5.42 -2.54 29.77
CA VAL A 172 -5.67 -2.92 31.18
C VAL A 172 -5.50 -1.68 32.04
N GLY A 173 -6.62 -1.14 32.54
CA GLY A 173 -6.62 0.11 33.29
C GLY A 173 -6.06 1.28 32.46
N GLN A 174 -4.94 1.85 32.89
CA GLN A 174 -4.23 2.96 32.24
C GLN A 174 -2.99 2.48 31.44
N HIS A 175 -2.84 1.18 31.25
CA HIS A 175 -1.69 0.57 30.60
C HIS A 175 -2.11 -0.19 29.35
N ARG A 176 -1.15 -0.35 28.44
CA ARG A 176 -1.28 -1.19 27.26
C ARG A 176 -0.49 -2.47 27.49
N GLU A 177 -1.05 -3.60 27.13
CA GLU A 177 -0.33 -4.87 27.07
C GLU A 177 -0.13 -5.29 25.62
N LEU A 178 1.02 -5.89 25.32
CA LEU A 178 1.21 -6.63 24.08
C LEU A 178 0.97 -8.10 24.35
N GLN A 179 0.19 -8.74 23.48
CA GLN A 179 -0.10 -10.17 23.49
C GLN A 179 0.44 -10.79 22.20
N LEU A 180 1.32 -11.78 22.32
CA LEU A 180 1.70 -12.65 21.21
C LEU A 180 0.63 -13.72 21.00
N LEU A 181 0.17 -13.86 19.77
CA LEU A 181 -0.73 -14.91 19.31
C LEU A 181 -0.05 -15.79 18.26
N ARG A 182 -0.43 -17.06 18.26
CA ARG A 182 -0.18 -17.99 17.15
C ARG A 182 -1.50 -18.38 16.52
N VAL A 183 -1.61 -18.18 15.21
CA VAL A 183 -2.77 -18.52 14.40
C VAL A 183 -2.37 -19.63 13.43
N PRO A 184 -2.80 -20.89 13.67
CA PRO A 184 -2.52 -22.00 12.77
C PRO A 184 -3.21 -21.81 11.41
N LEU A 185 -2.44 -21.74 10.33
CA LEU A 185 -2.96 -21.51 8.98
C LEU A 185 -3.59 -22.76 8.36
N SER A 186 -3.22 -23.94 8.86
CA SER A 186 -3.86 -25.22 8.53
C SER A 186 -5.25 -25.36 9.17
N GLY A 187 -5.63 -24.46 10.08
CA GLY A 187 -6.81 -24.56 10.93
C GLY A 187 -6.46 -25.09 12.33
N GLY A 188 -7.37 -24.89 13.28
CA GLY A 188 -7.18 -25.22 14.69
C GLY A 188 -7.33 -23.99 15.59
N ASP A 189 -7.07 -24.18 16.89
CA ASP A 189 -7.28 -23.15 17.89
C ASP A 189 -6.15 -22.13 17.91
N VAL A 190 -6.53 -20.86 18.02
CA VAL A 190 -5.61 -19.75 18.19
C VAL A 190 -5.05 -19.77 19.61
N SER A 191 -3.72 -19.74 19.74
CA SER A 191 -3.04 -19.81 21.03
C SER A 191 -2.52 -18.44 21.46
N LEU A 192 -2.78 -18.06 22.72
CA LEU A 192 -2.17 -16.89 23.36
C LEU A 192 -0.86 -17.33 24.02
N LEU A 193 0.28 -16.96 23.44
CA LEU A 193 1.58 -17.54 23.81
C LEU A 193 2.24 -16.80 24.98
N ALA A 194 2.36 -15.47 24.88
CA ALA A 194 3.09 -14.69 25.85
C ALA A 194 2.55 -13.25 25.88
N LYS A 195 2.65 -12.59 27.03
CA LYS A 195 2.18 -11.21 27.20
C LYS A 195 3.15 -10.38 28.02
N THR A 196 3.16 -9.09 27.77
CA THR A 196 3.93 -8.13 28.57
C THR A 196 3.19 -6.81 28.70
N GLU A 197 3.22 -6.26 29.90
CA GLU A 197 2.72 -4.93 30.18
C GLU A 197 3.70 -3.87 29.67
N LEU A 198 3.15 -2.83 29.06
CA LEU A 198 3.87 -1.64 28.70
C LEU A 198 3.38 -0.52 29.61
N LYS A 199 4.29 -0.03 30.46
CA LYS A 199 4.07 1.14 31.32
C LYS A 199 4.08 2.44 30.51
N LEU A 200 3.28 2.49 29.46
CA LEU A 200 3.10 3.68 28.64
C LEU A 200 1.81 4.35 29.08
N PRO A 201 1.85 5.67 29.38
CA PRO A 201 0.64 6.40 29.69
C PRO A 201 -0.29 6.34 28.47
N VAL A 202 -1.55 5.97 28.70
CA VAL A 202 -2.61 6.16 27.71
C VAL A 202 -2.84 7.67 27.60
N THR A 203 -2.01 8.36 26.82
CA THR A 203 -2.28 9.76 26.50
C THR A 203 -3.55 9.77 25.63
N SER A 204 -4.61 10.29 26.24
CA SER A 204 -5.99 10.29 25.77
C SER A 204 -6.11 10.95 24.40
N SER A 205 -6.48 10.19 23.36
CA SER A 205 -7.39 10.60 22.25
C SER A 205 -7.24 9.79 20.95
N LEU A 206 -6.29 8.87 20.82
CA LEU A 206 -5.98 8.28 19.51
C LEU A 206 -6.21 6.76 19.44
N THR A 207 -7.49 6.35 19.49
CA THR A 207 -7.93 5.00 19.07
C THR A 207 -7.60 4.70 17.61
N PHE A 208 -7.35 5.72 16.78
CA PHE A 208 -6.93 5.56 15.38
C PHE A 208 -5.43 5.27 15.17
N PHE A 209 -4.60 5.27 16.22
CA PHE A 209 -3.13 5.19 16.07
C PHE A 209 -2.47 4.11 16.94
N ALA A 210 -3.23 3.19 17.54
CA ALA A 210 -2.61 2.10 18.31
C ALA A 210 -1.72 1.19 17.42
N THR A 211 -2.03 1.07 16.12
CA THR A 211 -1.17 0.43 15.11
C THR A 211 0.17 1.13 14.87
N ARG A 212 0.32 2.42 15.23
CA ARG A 212 1.63 3.11 15.13
C ARG A 212 2.57 2.77 16.28
N PHE A 213 2.06 2.10 17.32
CA PHE A 213 2.87 1.76 18.47
C PHE A 213 3.86 0.64 18.17
N VAL A 214 3.42 -0.43 17.50
CA VAL A 214 4.31 -1.45 16.96
C VAL A 214 4.80 -0.97 15.59
N THR A 215 6.08 -0.65 15.49
CA THR A 215 6.64 0.00 14.29
C THR A 215 7.26 -0.98 13.32
N SER A 216 7.74 -2.11 13.81
CA SER A 216 8.38 -3.16 13.01
C SER A 216 8.45 -4.47 13.80
N MET A 217 8.58 -5.57 13.08
CA MET A 217 8.68 -6.89 13.67
C MET A 217 9.54 -7.79 12.78
N CYS A 218 10.37 -8.63 13.41
CA CYS A 218 11.07 -9.70 12.71
C CYS A 218 11.20 -10.93 13.62
N ILE A 219 11.52 -12.08 13.03
CA ILE A 219 11.78 -13.32 13.77
C ILE A 219 13.19 -13.79 13.44
N ASP A 220 13.90 -14.23 14.47
CA ASP A 220 15.09 -15.07 14.33
C ASP A 220 14.97 -16.25 15.28
N LYS A 221 15.24 -17.46 14.77
CA LYS A 221 15.11 -18.73 15.50
C LYS A 221 13.73 -18.85 16.16
N GLU A 222 13.69 -18.96 17.48
CA GLU A 222 12.47 -19.11 18.29
C GLU A 222 12.09 -17.81 19.02
N THR A 223 12.54 -16.66 18.51
CA THR A 223 12.24 -15.35 19.13
C THR A 223 11.67 -14.37 18.13
N LEU A 224 10.53 -13.79 18.49
CA LEU A 224 9.93 -12.65 17.82
C LEU A 224 10.45 -11.35 18.44
N PHE A 225 10.96 -10.46 17.61
CA PHE A 225 11.45 -9.15 18.00
C PHE A 225 10.46 -8.08 17.52
N VAL A 226 10.00 -7.25 18.46
CA VAL A 226 8.99 -6.22 18.21
C VAL A 226 9.59 -4.87 18.53
N ALA A 227 9.75 -4.03 17.51
CA ALA A 227 10.11 -2.62 17.67
C ALA A 227 8.89 -1.82 18.08
N THR A 228 9.07 -0.89 19.02
CA THR A 228 7.99 -0.07 19.54
C THR A 228 8.32 1.42 19.59
N ASP A 229 7.31 2.28 19.46
CA ASP A 229 7.43 3.72 19.68
C ASP A 229 7.20 4.03 21.18
N GLY A 230 8.26 3.89 21.99
CA GLY A 230 8.27 4.31 23.40
C GLY A 230 8.59 3.20 24.41
N ALA A 231 8.58 1.92 24.01
CA ALA A 231 8.94 0.81 24.88
C ALA A 231 10.22 0.06 24.48
N GLY A 232 11.01 0.56 23.53
CA GLY A 232 12.22 -0.11 23.09
C GLY A 232 11.91 -1.32 22.20
N ILE A 233 12.70 -2.39 22.36
CA ILE A 233 12.54 -3.66 21.64
C ILE A 233 12.00 -4.70 22.61
N VAL A 234 10.90 -5.35 22.24
CA VAL A 234 10.31 -6.44 23.03
C VAL A 234 10.58 -7.76 22.34
N MET A 235 11.16 -8.70 23.08
CA MET A 235 11.49 -10.04 22.63
C MET A 235 10.46 -11.02 23.19
N PHE A 236 9.71 -11.69 22.32
CA PHE A 236 8.80 -12.75 22.70
C PHE A 236 9.38 -14.11 22.30
N PRO A 237 9.63 -15.00 23.27
CA PRO A 237 9.83 -16.41 22.95
C PRO A 237 8.60 -16.95 22.22
N LEU A 238 8.82 -17.68 21.13
CA LEU A 238 7.74 -18.39 20.41
C LEU A 238 7.30 -19.66 21.14
N THR A 239 8.10 -20.09 22.12
CA THR A 239 7.84 -21.20 23.04
C THR A 239 7.51 -20.65 24.44
N ASN A 240 7.36 -21.54 25.42
CA ASN A 240 7.21 -21.15 26.81
C ASN A 240 8.37 -20.23 27.25
N GLY A 241 8.04 -19.07 27.81
CA GLY A 241 9.00 -18.12 28.32
C GLY A 241 8.39 -16.74 28.59
N SER A 242 9.06 -15.94 29.41
CA SER A 242 8.64 -14.56 29.68
C SER A 242 9.21 -13.62 28.62
N PRO A 243 8.43 -12.66 28.09
CA PRO A 243 8.97 -11.63 27.23
C PRO A 243 10.08 -10.84 27.93
N ARG A 244 11.10 -10.47 27.16
CA ARG A 244 12.19 -9.59 27.62
C ARG A 244 12.10 -8.26 26.91
N ARG A 245 12.44 -7.18 27.61
CA ARG A 245 12.54 -5.83 27.03
C ARG A 245 14.01 -5.41 26.94
N ILE A 246 14.34 -4.71 25.87
CA ILE A 246 15.60 -4.00 25.68
C ILE A 246 15.23 -2.53 25.46
N GLY A 247 15.61 -1.69 26.40
CA GLY A 247 15.36 -0.26 26.45
C GLY A 247 16.61 0.53 26.80
N VAL A 248 16.41 1.76 27.28
CA VAL A 248 17.49 2.66 27.70
C VAL A 248 18.31 2.07 28.85
N ASP A 249 17.67 1.36 29.78
CA ASP A 249 18.34 0.72 30.92
C ASP A 249 19.29 -0.40 30.45
N GLU A 250 18.99 -1.02 29.31
CA GLU A 250 19.85 -2.00 28.63
C GLU A 250 20.84 -1.36 27.64
N GLY A 251 20.91 -0.03 27.58
CA GLY A 251 21.90 0.72 26.80
C GLY A 251 21.42 1.28 25.47
N LEU A 252 20.13 1.17 25.13
CA LEU A 252 19.61 1.85 23.93
C LEU A 252 19.69 3.39 24.09
N PRO A 253 19.96 4.15 23.02
CA PRO A 253 19.95 5.62 23.09
C PRO A 253 18.57 6.22 23.42
N THR A 254 17.48 5.52 23.04
CA THR A 254 16.08 5.88 23.34
C THR A 254 15.19 4.65 23.16
N ASN A 255 13.97 4.70 23.71
CA ASN A 255 12.96 3.66 23.59
C ASN A 255 12.10 3.79 22.30
N ASN A 256 12.35 4.77 21.45
CA ASN A 256 11.56 5.00 20.23
C ASN A 256 12.19 4.30 19.02
N ILE A 257 11.86 3.03 18.84
CA ILE A 257 12.41 2.16 17.78
C ILE A 257 11.50 2.21 16.56
N ARG A 258 12.07 2.36 15.37
CA ARG A 258 11.32 2.49 14.10
C ARG A 258 11.36 1.21 13.27
N SER A 259 12.50 0.54 13.24
CA SER A 259 12.67 -0.69 12.47
C SER A 259 13.65 -1.62 13.15
N VAL A 260 13.47 -2.93 12.95
CA VAL A 260 14.32 -3.95 13.56
C VAL A 260 14.61 -5.08 12.58
N ALA A 261 15.85 -5.55 12.55
CA ALA A 261 16.28 -6.75 11.85
C ALA A 261 17.26 -7.53 12.74
N VAL A 262 17.29 -8.86 12.60
CA VAL A 262 18.25 -9.70 13.33
C VAL A 262 19.16 -10.42 12.35
N LEU A 263 20.46 -10.31 12.59
CA LEU A 263 21.49 -10.96 11.80
C LEU A 263 22.64 -11.40 12.70
N ASP A 264 23.00 -12.68 12.61
CA ASP A 264 24.14 -13.28 13.32
C ASP A 264 24.19 -12.98 14.82
N GLY A 265 23.04 -13.10 15.50
CA GLY A 265 22.94 -12.89 16.95
C GLY A 265 22.96 -11.43 17.39
N LYS A 266 22.84 -10.48 16.46
CA LYS A 266 22.72 -9.06 16.74
C LYS A 266 21.39 -8.52 16.26
N ILE A 267 20.80 -7.65 17.06
CA ILE A 267 19.64 -6.86 16.65
C ILE A 267 20.16 -5.55 16.05
N TYR A 268 19.83 -5.30 14.79
CA TYR A 268 20.03 -4.01 14.14
C TYR A 268 18.74 -3.22 14.25
N ALA A 269 18.83 -1.99 14.72
CA ALA A 269 17.65 -1.16 14.88
C ALA A 269 17.83 0.27 14.40
N GLY A 270 16.82 0.73 13.66
CA GLY A 270 16.61 2.11 13.30
C GLY A 270 15.95 2.79 14.48
N VAL A 271 16.63 3.75 15.08
CA VAL A 271 16.17 4.40 16.31
C VAL A 271 15.85 5.86 15.99
N SER A 272 14.78 6.38 16.60
CA SER A 272 14.37 7.77 16.40
C SER A 272 15.50 8.74 16.75
N GLU A 273 15.44 9.95 16.19
CA GLU A 273 16.47 11.00 16.37
C GLU A 273 17.80 10.77 15.63
N GLY A 274 17.83 9.87 14.64
CA GLY A 274 18.97 9.71 13.74
C GLY A 274 20.05 8.78 14.25
N TYR A 275 19.66 7.61 14.78
CA TYR A 275 20.60 6.56 15.17
C TYR A 275 20.33 5.26 14.42
N LEU A 276 21.40 4.55 14.11
CA LEU A 276 21.40 3.13 13.73
C LEU A 276 22.28 2.39 14.73
N ILE A 277 21.72 1.38 15.40
CA ILE A 277 22.41 0.62 16.45
C ILE A 277 22.54 -0.86 16.10
N ALA A 278 23.52 -1.52 16.70
CA ALA A 278 23.59 -2.97 16.83
C ALA A 278 23.59 -3.34 18.31
N TYR A 279 22.66 -4.20 18.70
CA TYR A 279 22.60 -4.78 20.03
C TYR A 279 23.07 -6.24 19.98
N ASP A 280 24.18 -6.53 20.63
CA ASP A 280 24.71 -7.88 20.76
C ASP A 280 23.92 -8.65 21.83
N LEU A 281 23.19 -9.69 21.41
CA LEU A 281 22.32 -10.46 22.31
C LEU A 281 23.11 -11.25 23.36
N ALA A 282 24.30 -11.73 23.00
CA ALA A 282 25.12 -12.54 23.90
C ALA A 282 25.81 -11.67 24.95
N GLN A 283 26.30 -10.50 24.54
CA GLN A 283 27.02 -9.58 25.43
C GLN A 283 26.09 -8.57 26.13
N SER A 284 24.81 -8.51 25.74
CA SER A 284 23.85 -7.48 26.17
C SER A 284 24.43 -6.06 26.00
N ARG A 285 25.08 -5.81 24.85
CA ARG A 285 25.79 -4.56 24.56
C ARG A 285 25.17 -3.84 23.38
N CYS A 286 24.90 -2.55 23.53
CA CYS A 286 24.46 -1.68 22.44
C CYS A 286 25.64 -0.89 21.85
N ASP A 287 25.89 -1.05 20.56
CA ASP A 287 26.86 -0.26 19.80
C ASP A 287 26.11 0.72 18.88
N VAL A 288 26.47 2.00 18.92
CA VAL A 288 25.94 3.02 18.00
C VAL A 288 26.76 3.00 16.70
N ILE A 289 26.20 2.39 15.66
CA ILE A 289 26.89 2.22 14.36
C ILE A 289 26.89 3.54 13.58
N ALA A 290 25.78 4.29 13.61
CA ALA A 290 25.67 5.61 13.00
C ALA A 290 24.86 6.54 13.89
N SER A 291 25.24 7.82 13.94
CA SER A 291 24.52 8.84 14.70
C SER A 291 24.64 10.22 14.07
N SER A 292 23.51 10.85 13.78
CA SER A 292 23.47 12.22 13.27
C SER A 292 24.07 13.25 14.25
N ARG A 293 24.31 12.86 15.51
CA ARG A 293 24.90 13.71 16.56
C ARG A 293 26.38 13.44 16.81
N ARG A 294 26.91 12.30 16.33
CA ARG A 294 28.32 11.94 16.53
C ARG A 294 29.21 12.82 15.67
N LYS A 295 30.11 13.59 16.29
CA LYS A 295 31.06 14.47 15.60
C LYS A 295 32.19 13.71 14.90
N GLN A 296 32.56 12.55 15.43
CA GLN A 296 33.51 11.67 14.77
C GLN A 296 32.83 10.96 13.59
N LYS A 297 33.38 11.13 12.39
CA LYS A 297 32.82 10.54 11.17
C LYS A 297 33.28 9.09 11.00
N LEU A 298 32.45 8.14 11.45
CA LEU A 298 32.68 6.69 11.30
C LEU A 298 31.71 6.04 10.28
N SER A 299 30.65 6.75 9.92
CA SER A 299 29.64 6.36 8.94
C SER A 299 29.26 7.56 8.06
N PRO A 300 28.61 7.32 6.90
CA PRO A 300 28.08 8.40 6.06
C PRO A 300 27.03 9.27 6.73
N PHE A 301 26.42 8.80 7.83
CA PHE A 301 25.30 9.46 8.50
C PHE A 301 25.72 10.23 9.76
N ASP A 302 27.02 10.26 10.07
CA ASP A 302 27.54 11.01 11.20
C ASP A 302 27.66 12.50 10.93
N ASP A 303 27.38 13.29 11.98
CA ASP A 303 27.35 14.76 11.94
C ASP A 303 26.51 15.32 10.79
N GLN A 304 25.38 14.65 10.51
CA GLN A 304 24.41 15.05 9.49
C GLN A 304 23.11 15.57 10.14
N LYS A 305 22.17 16.02 9.31
CA LYS A 305 20.79 16.23 9.77
C LYS A 305 20.23 14.91 10.34
N PRO A 306 19.33 14.96 11.34
CA PRO A 306 18.64 13.77 11.82
C PRO A 306 18.03 13.00 10.65
N PHE A 307 18.35 11.71 10.59
CA PHE A 307 17.85 10.80 9.57
C PHE A 307 16.89 9.79 10.18
N ARG A 308 16.15 9.08 9.33
CA ARG A 308 15.23 8.03 9.73
C ARG A 308 15.59 6.76 8.99
N VAL A 309 15.42 5.65 9.69
CA VAL A 309 15.52 4.30 9.14
C VAL A 309 14.14 3.66 9.27
N PRO A 310 13.20 3.96 8.35
CA PRO A 310 11.82 3.48 8.44
C PRO A 310 11.74 1.95 8.30
N THR A 311 12.77 1.33 7.71
CA THR A 311 12.81 -0.10 7.48
C THR A 311 14.23 -0.66 7.50
N LEU A 312 14.34 -1.92 7.93
CA LEU A 312 15.55 -2.70 8.07
C LEU A 312 15.23 -4.15 7.70
N ILE A 313 16.07 -4.78 6.91
CA ILE A 313 15.96 -6.17 6.51
C ILE A 313 17.32 -6.84 6.67
N ALA A 314 17.33 -8.04 7.26
CA ALA A 314 18.50 -8.88 7.29
C ALA A 314 18.57 -9.73 6.01
N ASP A 315 19.68 -9.64 5.30
CA ASP A 315 20.03 -10.54 4.20
C ASP A 315 21.04 -11.56 4.74
N SER A 316 20.51 -12.62 5.36
CA SER A 316 21.33 -13.66 6.01
C SER A 316 22.20 -14.42 5.02
N ALA A 317 21.79 -14.52 3.75
CA ALA A 317 22.57 -15.20 2.71
C ALA A 317 23.86 -14.44 2.38
N ARG A 318 23.80 -13.11 2.36
CA ARG A 318 24.93 -12.23 2.02
C ARG A 318 25.58 -11.58 3.24
N LYS A 319 25.13 -11.93 4.45
CA LYS A 319 25.64 -11.43 5.73
C LYS A 319 25.66 -9.90 5.79
N ARG A 320 24.56 -9.29 5.36
CA ARG A 320 24.39 -7.83 5.32
C ARG A 320 23.03 -7.41 5.84
N VAL A 321 22.95 -6.14 6.21
CA VAL A 321 21.71 -5.49 6.61
C VAL A 321 21.37 -4.44 5.55
N VAL A 322 20.18 -4.52 4.96
CA VAL A 322 19.69 -3.60 3.95
C VAL A 322 18.65 -2.68 4.58
N PHE A 323 18.73 -1.38 4.31
CA PHE A 323 17.87 -0.39 4.95
C PHE A 323 17.71 0.86 4.10
N VAL A 324 16.68 1.64 4.42
CA VAL A 324 16.38 2.90 3.71
C VAL A 324 16.79 4.08 4.58
N VAL A 325 17.41 5.10 3.97
CA VAL A 325 17.61 6.43 4.56
C VAL A 325 17.32 7.50 3.52
N GLY A 326 16.33 8.36 3.79
CA GLY A 326 15.87 9.35 2.83
C GLY A 326 15.36 8.67 1.56
N GLU A 327 15.96 9.01 0.42
CA GLU A 327 15.63 8.47 -0.91
C GLU A 327 16.52 7.30 -1.32
N ASN A 328 17.35 6.78 -0.41
CA ASN A 328 18.42 5.85 -0.75
C ASN A 328 18.25 4.51 -0.04
N LEU A 329 18.49 3.44 -0.79
CA LEU A 329 18.68 2.09 -0.26
C LEU A 329 20.17 1.89 0.03
N TRP A 330 20.47 1.43 1.24
CA TRP A 330 21.82 1.22 1.74
C TRP A 330 21.99 -0.22 2.20
N GLU A 331 23.22 -0.71 2.12
CA GLU A 331 23.67 -1.88 2.87
C GLU A 331 24.68 -1.50 3.95
N LEU A 332 24.68 -2.28 5.01
CA LEU A 332 25.73 -2.36 6.01
C LEU A 332 26.27 -3.79 6.02
N ILE A 333 27.60 -3.94 5.89
CA ILE A 333 28.30 -5.21 6.09
C ILE A 333 28.84 -5.24 7.53
N PRO A 334 28.23 -5.98 8.47
CA PRO A 334 28.61 -5.92 9.87
C PRO A 334 30.05 -6.30 10.17
N ALA A 335 30.60 -7.27 9.43
CA ALA A 335 31.96 -7.76 9.65
C ALA A 335 33.02 -6.66 9.43
N THR A 336 32.74 -5.69 8.55
CA THR A 336 33.69 -4.63 8.20
C THR A 336 33.22 -3.24 8.64
N GLY A 337 31.96 -3.10 9.06
CA GLY A 337 31.32 -1.80 9.30
C GLY A 337 31.10 -0.98 8.03
N ARG A 338 31.28 -1.57 6.84
CA ARG A 338 31.20 -0.85 5.57
C ARG A 338 29.74 -0.53 5.22
N PHE A 339 29.51 0.73 4.86
CA PHE A 339 28.26 1.21 4.28
C PHE A 339 28.39 1.34 2.76
N THR A 340 27.37 0.93 2.01
CA THR A 340 27.33 1.10 0.55
C THR A 340 25.92 1.48 0.13
N GLN A 341 25.79 2.54 -0.66
CA GLN A 341 24.52 2.90 -1.27
C GLN A 341 24.26 1.95 -2.44
N LEU A 342 23.16 1.20 -2.36
CA LEU A 342 22.76 0.24 -3.39
C LEU A 342 21.94 0.91 -4.50
N LEU A 343 21.07 1.84 -4.10
CA LEU A 343 20.10 2.46 -5.01
C LEU A 343 19.76 3.87 -4.52
N ASN A 344 19.70 4.84 -5.43
CA ASN A 344 18.91 6.06 -5.22
C ASN A 344 17.53 5.82 -5.85
N ILE A 345 16.48 5.78 -5.03
CA ILE A 345 15.12 5.41 -5.43
C ILE A 345 14.52 6.48 -6.34
N VAL A 346 14.89 7.74 -6.17
CA VAL A 346 14.43 8.81 -7.07
C VAL A 346 15.14 8.74 -8.41
N GLU A 347 16.47 8.53 -8.42
CA GLU A 347 17.25 8.41 -9.67
C GLU A 347 16.97 7.12 -10.44
N ALA A 348 16.66 6.02 -9.76
CA ALA A 348 16.25 4.77 -10.42
C ALA A 348 14.97 4.92 -11.26
N ASP A 349 14.17 5.95 -10.96
CA ASP A 349 12.99 6.35 -11.73
C ASP A 349 13.31 7.38 -12.84
N GLN A 350 14.54 7.91 -12.90
CA GLN A 350 14.89 9.01 -13.81
C GLN A 350 15.06 8.57 -15.27
N GLY A 351 13.90 8.47 -15.91
CA GLY A 351 13.64 8.96 -17.26
C GLY A 351 12.30 9.71 -17.35
N ARG A 352 11.62 9.98 -16.22
CA ARG A 352 10.23 10.44 -16.22
C ARG A 352 9.94 11.48 -15.14
N SER A 353 9.19 12.50 -15.53
CA SER A 353 8.94 13.73 -14.78
C SER A 353 7.90 13.54 -13.68
N GLY A 354 8.33 13.48 -12.42
CA GLY A 354 7.46 13.51 -11.24
C GLY A 354 7.91 14.56 -10.20
N PRO A 355 7.03 14.95 -9.26
CA PRO A 355 7.40 15.87 -8.18
C PRO A 355 8.58 15.31 -7.37
N LYS A 356 9.54 16.17 -6.99
CA LYS A 356 10.64 15.80 -6.10
C LYS A 356 10.05 15.33 -4.77
N LEU A 357 10.46 14.14 -4.33
CA LEU A 357 10.09 13.63 -3.03
C LEU A 357 10.67 14.58 -1.95
N SER A 358 9.91 14.78 -0.88
CA SER A 358 10.50 15.25 0.38
C SER A 358 11.02 14.02 1.13
N GLY A 359 12.17 14.15 1.79
CA GLY A 359 12.92 13.03 2.41
C GLY A 359 12.20 12.23 3.51
N ASP A 360 10.93 12.52 3.79
CA ASP A 360 10.05 11.79 4.72
C ASP A 360 9.08 10.82 4.02
N SER A 361 9.16 10.67 2.70
CA SER A 361 8.10 10.03 1.90
C SER A 361 8.22 8.51 1.72
N ILE A 362 9.37 7.89 2.00
CA ILE A 362 9.45 6.42 1.95
C ILE A 362 8.82 5.86 3.22
N VAL A 363 7.62 5.32 3.03
CA VAL A 363 6.79 4.86 4.14
C VAL A 363 7.03 3.36 4.40
N TRP A 364 7.45 2.56 3.41
CA TRP A 364 7.36 1.11 3.57
C TRP A 364 8.30 0.25 2.73
N THR A 365 8.62 -0.93 3.28
CA THR A 365 9.10 -2.08 2.51
C THR A 365 8.31 -3.34 2.82
N SER A 366 8.09 -4.22 1.84
CA SER A 366 7.60 -5.57 2.13
C SER A 366 8.63 -6.37 2.94
N PRO A 367 8.22 -7.44 3.63
CA PRO A 367 9.15 -8.46 4.08
C PRO A 367 9.99 -9.03 2.93
N LEU A 368 11.16 -9.57 3.27
CA LEU A 368 12.04 -10.25 2.34
C LEU A 368 11.40 -11.56 1.85
N ARG A 369 11.29 -11.74 0.53
CA ARG A 369 10.65 -12.90 -0.10
C ARG A 369 11.45 -13.37 -1.30
N GLY A 370 12.08 -14.54 -1.19
CA GLY A 370 12.85 -15.13 -2.30
C GLY A 370 13.89 -14.16 -2.87
N ASP A 371 14.70 -13.55 -1.99
CA ASP A 371 15.66 -12.49 -2.30
C ASP A 371 15.06 -11.16 -2.81
N ARG A 372 13.74 -10.96 -2.73
CA ARG A 372 13.10 -9.74 -3.20
C ARG A 372 12.43 -8.95 -2.08
N VAL A 373 12.51 -7.63 -2.19
CA VAL A 373 11.79 -6.69 -1.33
C VAL A 373 11.08 -5.66 -2.20
N VAL A 374 9.85 -5.31 -1.86
CA VAL A 374 9.17 -4.16 -2.46
C VAL A 374 9.46 -2.94 -1.60
N ILE A 375 9.98 -1.87 -2.19
CA ILE A 375 10.20 -0.57 -1.55
C ILE A 375 9.18 0.41 -2.13
N SER A 376 8.51 1.18 -1.29
CA SER A 376 7.46 2.09 -1.76
C SER A 376 7.41 3.40 -0.98
N ASP A 377 7.14 4.47 -1.71
CA ASP A 377 6.56 5.70 -1.19
C ASP A 377 5.06 5.77 -1.53
N MET A 378 4.42 6.91 -1.28
CA MET A 378 2.97 7.11 -1.56
C MET A 378 2.62 7.06 -3.05
N THR A 379 3.61 7.18 -3.93
CA THR A 379 3.46 7.43 -5.36
C THR A 379 4.20 6.43 -6.25
N ARG A 380 5.17 5.69 -5.69
CA ARG A 380 6.07 4.80 -6.41
C ARG A 380 6.26 3.51 -5.63
N SER A 381 6.35 2.40 -6.35
CA SER A 381 6.77 1.12 -5.80
C SER A 381 7.83 0.49 -6.70
N MET A 382 8.87 -0.07 -6.10
CA MET A 382 9.95 -0.78 -6.77
C MET A 382 10.18 -2.14 -6.14
N GLU A 383 10.44 -3.17 -6.94
CA GLU A 383 10.97 -4.44 -6.47
C GLU A 383 12.49 -4.38 -6.53
N PHE A 384 13.17 -4.66 -5.42
CA PHE A 384 14.62 -4.82 -5.36
C PHE A 384 14.97 -6.30 -5.19
N ASP A 385 15.66 -6.85 -6.17
CA ASP A 385 16.22 -8.20 -6.17
C ASP A 385 17.62 -8.15 -5.54
N MET A 386 17.70 -8.57 -4.27
CA MET A 386 18.93 -8.61 -3.48
C MET A 386 19.94 -9.63 -4.02
N SER A 387 19.52 -10.60 -4.84
CA SER A 387 20.44 -11.55 -5.44
C SER A 387 21.29 -10.96 -6.56
N ARG A 388 20.78 -9.90 -7.18
CA ARG A 388 21.41 -9.22 -8.31
C ARG A 388 21.73 -7.75 -8.03
N ASP A 389 21.36 -7.26 -6.85
CA ASP A 389 21.36 -5.85 -6.47
C ASP A 389 20.74 -4.96 -7.55
N GLN A 390 19.57 -5.38 -8.04
CA GLN A 390 18.86 -4.73 -9.13
C GLN A 390 17.44 -4.33 -8.72
N ALA A 391 17.05 -3.13 -9.12
CA ALA A 391 15.70 -2.63 -8.92
C ALA A 391 14.89 -2.73 -10.21
N LYS A 392 13.59 -3.01 -10.07
CA LYS A 392 12.57 -2.93 -11.11
C LYS A 392 11.45 -2.03 -10.62
N VAL A 393 11.14 -0.98 -11.37
CA VAL A 393 9.97 -0.14 -11.08
C VAL A 393 8.69 -0.95 -11.33
N LEU A 394 7.82 -1.02 -10.34
CA LEU A 394 6.52 -1.69 -10.40
C LEU A 394 5.39 -0.70 -10.66
N HIS A 395 5.47 0.46 -10.00
CA HIS A 395 4.49 1.54 -10.06
C HIS A 395 5.18 2.90 -9.92
N SER A 396 4.65 3.90 -10.62
CA SER A 396 5.14 5.27 -10.71
C SER A 396 3.97 6.18 -11.12
N PRO A 397 3.97 7.48 -10.78
CA PRO A 397 2.91 8.43 -11.16
C PRO A 397 2.56 8.45 -12.65
N ASP A 398 3.49 8.08 -13.53
CA ASP A 398 3.26 8.03 -14.97
C ASP A 398 2.24 6.95 -15.38
N PHE A 399 2.08 5.92 -14.55
CA PHE A 399 1.04 4.90 -14.73
C PHE A 399 -0.29 5.32 -14.08
N GLY A 400 -0.29 6.49 -13.44
CA GLY A 400 -1.41 7.05 -12.69
C GLY A 400 -1.13 7.16 -11.20
N VAL A 401 -1.66 8.23 -10.59
CA VAL A 401 -1.58 8.43 -9.14
C VAL A 401 -2.56 7.48 -8.47
N PHE A 402 -2.03 6.43 -7.88
CA PHE A 402 -2.76 5.52 -7.01
C PHE A 402 -2.03 5.47 -5.66
N PRO A 403 -2.58 6.11 -4.62
CA PRO A 403 -1.96 6.10 -3.31
C PRO A 403 -2.02 4.67 -2.76
N MET A 404 -0.90 3.97 -2.85
CA MET A 404 -0.72 2.66 -2.24
C MET A 404 -0.02 2.85 -0.92
N THR A 405 -0.66 2.41 0.16
CA THR A 405 -0.02 2.34 1.48
C THR A 405 0.13 0.90 1.90
N SER A 406 1.00 0.68 2.88
CA SER A 406 1.30 -0.63 3.45
C SER A 406 0.04 -1.39 3.88
N SER A 407 0.04 -2.73 3.83
CA SER A 407 1.11 -3.62 3.36
C SER A 407 1.21 -3.73 1.83
N LEU A 408 2.35 -4.19 1.28
CA LEU A 408 2.54 -4.42 -0.16
C LEU A 408 3.01 -5.84 -0.46
N LEU A 409 2.54 -6.40 -1.58
CA LEU A 409 2.88 -7.75 -2.00
C LEU A 409 2.89 -7.87 -3.53
N VAL A 410 3.97 -8.37 -4.10
CA VAL A 410 3.99 -8.81 -5.51
C VAL A 410 3.69 -10.30 -5.58
N VAL A 411 2.61 -10.67 -6.26
CA VAL A 411 2.23 -12.07 -6.50
C VAL A 411 1.32 -12.19 -7.72
N ASP A 412 1.50 -13.26 -8.48
CA ASP A 412 0.69 -13.58 -9.68
C ASP A 412 0.68 -12.47 -10.74
N GLY A 413 1.79 -11.74 -10.89
CA GLY A 413 1.88 -10.62 -11.84
C GLY A 413 1.16 -9.34 -11.38
N PHE A 414 0.71 -9.28 -10.13
CA PHE A 414 0.07 -8.10 -9.54
C PHE A 414 0.88 -7.54 -8.38
N LEU A 415 0.86 -6.22 -8.24
CA LEU A 415 1.23 -5.52 -7.02
C LEU A 415 -0.03 -5.26 -6.19
N TRP A 416 -0.13 -5.91 -5.03
CA TRP A 416 -1.23 -5.80 -4.08
C TRP A 416 -0.96 -4.70 -3.05
N SER A 417 -2.02 -3.99 -2.67
CA SER A 417 -2.03 -2.88 -1.72
C SER A 417 -2.92 -3.19 -0.52
N GLY A 418 -2.48 -2.79 0.68
CA GLY A 418 -3.25 -2.91 1.91
C GLY A 418 -4.18 -1.72 2.20
N SER A 419 -3.87 -0.53 1.68
CA SER A 419 -4.78 0.60 1.81
C SER A 419 -4.65 1.54 0.59
N PRO A 420 -5.72 1.67 -0.23
CA PRO A 420 -6.93 0.83 -0.21
C PRO A 420 -6.58 -0.65 -0.50
N PHE A 421 -7.43 -1.60 -0.09
CA PHE A 421 -7.29 -2.98 -0.53
C PHE A 421 -7.51 -3.07 -2.04
N ALA A 422 -6.43 -3.30 -2.78
CA ALA A 422 -6.41 -3.19 -4.23
C ALA A 422 -5.28 -4.01 -4.82
N ARG A 423 -5.29 -4.15 -6.15
CA ARG A 423 -4.17 -4.68 -6.92
C ARG A 423 -3.94 -3.88 -8.19
N LEU A 424 -2.70 -3.82 -8.61
CA LEU A 424 -2.24 -3.25 -9.88
C LEU A 424 -1.67 -4.38 -10.73
N SER A 425 -2.21 -4.58 -11.93
CA SER A 425 -1.60 -5.48 -12.91
C SER A 425 -0.28 -4.89 -13.39
N LEU A 426 0.82 -5.65 -13.29
CA LEU A 426 2.15 -5.16 -13.64
C LEU A 426 2.39 -5.11 -15.17
N ASP A 427 1.59 -5.82 -15.95
CA ASP A 427 1.64 -5.88 -17.41
C ASP A 427 0.77 -4.81 -18.07
N LYS A 428 -0.46 -4.59 -17.58
CA LYS A 428 -1.42 -3.65 -18.16
C LYS A 428 -1.49 -2.32 -17.41
N HIS A 429 -0.86 -2.23 -16.25
CA HIS A 429 -1.00 -1.10 -15.33
C HIS A 429 -2.48 -0.81 -14.98
N GLU A 430 -3.30 -1.86 -14.95
CA GLU A 430 -4.71 -1.76 -14.59
C GLU A 430 -4.88 -1.88 -13.07
N HIS A 431 -5.46 -0.84 -12.48
CA HIS A 431 -5.81 -0.82 -11.06
C HIS A 431 -7.17 -1.49 -10.84
N THR A 432 -7.26 -2.32 -9.81
CA THR A 432 -8.50 -2.92 -9.33
C THR A 432 -8.61 -2.72 -7.83
N LYS A 433 -9.53 -1.84 -7.40
CA LYS A 433 -9.95 -1.81 -5.98
C LYS A 433 -10.78 -3.05 -5.69
N LEU A 434 -10.48 -3.69 -4.57
CA LEU A 434 -11.04 -4.98 -4.17
C LEU A 434 -12.05 -4.79 -3.04
N PRO A 435 -13.12 -5.59 -2.98
CA PRO A 435 -14.04 -5.58 -1.84
C PRO A 435 -13.41 -6.25 -0.62
N SER A 436 -14.10 -6.17 0.52
CA SER A 436 -13.77 -7.02 1.68
C SER A 436 -13.78 -8.50 1.27
N PRO A 437 -12.91 -9.35 1.85
CA PRO A 437 -12.88 -10.79 1.57
C PRO A 437 -14.23 -11.51 1.71
N ASP A 438 -15.11 -11.06 2.62
CA ASP A 438 -16.47 -11.57 2.82
C ASP A 438 -17.53 -10.88 1.96
N ASN A 439 -17.13 -9.96 1.09
CA ASN A 439 -18.02 -9.03 0.39
C ASN A 439 -18.93 -8.23 1.33
N GLY A 440 -18.53 -8.09 2.60
CA GLY A 440 -19.23 -7.29 3.58
C GLY A 440 -19.20 -5.80 3.23
N PRO A 441 -20.11 -5.01 3.82
CA PRO A 441 -20.16 -3.58 3.60
C PRO A 441 -18.99 -2.83 4.25
N GLU A 442 -18.23 -3.44 5.14
CA GLU A 442 -17.13 -2.77 5.81
C GLU A 442 -15.89 -2.68 4.90
N ASN A 443 -15.17 -1.56 4.98
CA ASN A 443 -13.91 -1.44 4.26
C ASN A 443 -12.87 -2.34 4.92
N PHE A 444 -12.28 -3.25 4.15
CA PHE A 444 -11.16 -4.06 4.59
C PHE A 444 -9.85 -3.38 4.19
N TYR A 445 -8.97 -3.15 5.16
CA TYR A 445 -7.67 -2.54 4.94
C TYR A 445 -6.59 -3.45 5.51
N PRO A 446 -5.96 -4.34 4.71
CA PRO A 446 -4.96 -5.25 5.25
C PRO A 446 -3.61 -4.58 5.50
N HIS A 447 -3.62 -3.59 6.40
CA HIS A 447 -2.46 -2.81 6.81
C HIS A 447 -1.60 -3.54 7.84
N ILE A 448 -2.15 -4.55 8.54
CA ILE A 448 -1.39 -5.38 9.49
C ILE A 448 -0.50 -6.39 8.77
N GLY A 449 -0.94 -6.90 7.62
CA GLY A 449 -0.09 -7.73 6.79
C GLY A 449 -0.73 -8.21 5.49
N LEU A 450 0.10 -8.33 4.46
CA LEU A 450 -0.21 -9.02 3.21
C LEU A 450 0.92 -10.02 2.93
N GLU A 451 0.67 -11.31 3.13
CA GLU A 451 1.68 -12.38 3.05
C GLU A 451 1.31 -13.43 2.00
N PRO A 452 2.23 -13.84 1.11
CA PRO A 452 1.97 -14.93 0.19
C PRO A 452 2.11 -16.27 0.91
N LEU A 453 1.20 -17.20 0.61
CA LEU A 453 1.25 -18.59 1.04
C LEU A 453 1.38 -19.51 -0.19
N THR A 454 1.85 -20.74 0.04
CA THR A 454 1.79 -21.83 -0.96
C THR A 454 2.36 -21.42 -2.33
N LYS A 455 3.59 -20.87 -2.35
CA LYS A 455 4.26 -20.32 -3.54
C LYS A 455 3.43 -19.26 -4.29
N GLY A 456 2.63 -18.47 -3.56
CA GLY A 456 1.85 -17.38 -4.12
C GLY A 456 0.46 -17.78 -4.65
N ARG A 457 0.03 -19.03 -4.49
CA ARG A 457 -1.35 -19.43 -4.83
C ARG A 457 -2.40 -18.93 -3.84
N GLN A 458 -1.94 -18.54 -2.65
CA GLN A 458 -2.76 -18.04 -1.58
C GLN A 458 -2.14 -16.75 -1.04
N ILE A 459 -2.97 -15.86 -0.50
CA ILE A 459 -2.54 -14.67 0.21
C ILE A 459 -3.21 -14.65 1.58
N LEU A 460 -2.45 -14.35 2.63
CA LEU A 460 -3.02 -13.86 3.87
C LEU A 460 -3.14 -12.35 3.81
N ALA A 461 -4.34 -11.86 4.11
CA ALA A 461 -4.62 -10.46 4.27
C ALA A 461 -5.13 -10.22 5.68
N ALA A 462 -4.48 -9.34 6.42
CA ALA A 462 -4.78 -9.06 7.82
C ALA A 462 -5.01 -7.56 8.03
N ASP A 463 -6.18 -7.22 8.57
CA ASP A 463 -6.46 -5.90 9.13
C ASP A 463 -6.36 -5.94 10.66
N SER A 464 -6.77 -4.87 11.35
CA SER A 464 -6.69 -4.77 12.80
C SER A 464 -7.61 -5.73 13.55
N ARG A 465 -8.54 -6.43 12.87
CA ARG A 465 -9.55 -7.27 13.51
C ARG A 465 -9.56 -8.71 13.00
N THR A 466 -9.18 -8.94 11.77
CA THR A 466 -9.39 -10.22 11.09
C THR A 466 -8.19 -10.61 10.24
N ILE A 467 -7.98 -11.91 10.10
CA ILE A 467 -7.02 -12.48 9.15
C ILE A 467 -7.78 -13.37 8.20
N TRP A 468 -7.58 -13.14 6.91
CA TRP A 468 -8.22 -13.85 5.82
C TRP A 468 -7.19 -14.59 4.98
N ARG A 469 -7.48 -15.84 4.65
CA ARG A 469 -6.78 -16.60 3.61
C ARG A 469 -7.57 -16.54 2.32
N LEU A 470 -6.95 -15.98 1.28
CA LEU A 470 -7.52 -15.83 -0.06
C LEU A 470 -6.89 -16.85 -0.98
N GLU A 471 -7.69 -17.77 -1.53
CA GLU A 471 -7.26 -18.72 -2.57
C GLU A 471 -7.37 -18.02 -3.92
N LEU A 472 -6.24 -17.68 -4.54
CA LEU A 472 -6.25 -16.91 -5.79
C LEU A 472 -6.83 -17.76 -6.92
N THR A 473 -7.73 -17.16 -7.71
CA THR A 473 -8.19 -17.75 -8.96
C THR A 473 -7.00 -17.75 -9.90
N LEU A 474 -6.49 -18.94 -10.24
CA LEU A 474 -5.43 -19.07 -11.22
C LEU A 474 -5.88 -18.39 -12.52
N GLY A 475 -5.31 -17.21 -12.79
CA GLY A 475 -5.44 -16.58 -14.09
C GLY A 475 -4.78 -17.48 -15.11
N SER A 476 -5.54 -17.91 -16.11
CA SER A 476 -5.07 -18.57 -17.32
C SER A 476 -3.71 -18.02 -17.75
N SER A 477 -2.65 -18.79 -17.53
CA SER A 477 -1.34 -18.66 -18.20
C SER A 477 -0.76 -17.24 -18.28
N ALA A 478 -0.59 -16.53 -17.15
CA ALA A 478 0.60 -15.69 -17.04
C ALA A 478 1.75 -16.66 -16.76
N GLY A 479 2.50 -16.98 -17.81
CA GLY A 479 3.36 -18.17 -17.91
C GLY A 479 4.27 -18.43 -16.71
N GLU A 480 4.57 -19.71 -16.52
CA GLU A 480 5.82 -20.14 -15.90
C GLU A 480 6.93 -19.17 -16.31
N SER A 481 7.64 -18.63 -15.32
CA SER A 481 8.55 -17.50 -15.46
C SER A 481 9.42 -17.60 -16.71
N SER A 482 9.00 -16.93 -17.79
CA SER A 482 9.90 -16.61 -18.88
C SER A 482 10.75 -15.46 -18.38
N ASP A 483 12.07 -15.62 -18.45
CA ASP A 483 13.05 -14.54 -18.41
C ASP A 483 12.66 -13.47 -19.45
N SER A 484 11.75 -12.57 -19.10
CA SER A 484 11.39 -11.44 -19.95
C SER A 484 12.51 -10.42 -19.81
N THR A 485 13.20 -10.15 -20.91
CA THR A 485 14.17 -9.07 -21.06
C THR A 485 13.51 -7.71 -20.81
N THR A 486 13.36 -7.32 -19.55
CA THR A 486 13.09 -5.94 -19.15
C THR A 486 14.35 -5.10 -19.32
N THR A 487 14.16 -3.87 -19.79
CA THR A 487 15.17 -2.83 -19.99
C THR A 487 16.04 -2.68 -18.75
N ARG A 488 17.29 -3.12 -18.86
CA ARG A 488 18.27 -3.17 -17.77
C ARG A 488 18.81 -1.76 -17.55
N ALA A 489 18.31 -1.06 -16.53
CA ALA A 489 19.01 0.11 -16.03
C ALA A 489 20.34 -0.37 -15.42
N LYS A 490 21.46 -0.11 -16.11
CA LYS A 490 22.79 -0.32 -15.50
C LYS A 490 22.93 0.72 -14.40
N THR A 491 23.00 0.27 -13.15
CA THR A 491 23.46 1.10 -12.04
C THR A 491 24.84 1.65 -12.43
N PRO A 492 25.04 2.98 -12.52
CA PRO A 492 26.37 3.53 -12.67
C PRO A 492 27.17 3.14 -11.41
N ASN A 493 28.34 2.54 -11.59
CA ASN A 493 29.26 2.27 -10.49
C ASN A 493 29.49 3.57 -9.72
N ALA A 494 29.07 3.63 -8.46
CA ALA A 494 29.31 4.77 -7.59
C ALA A 494 30.83 4.85 -7.31
N THR A 495 31.52 5.71 -8.06
CA THR A 495 32.87 6.14 -7.71
C THR A 495 32.77 6.94 -6.41
N ALA A 496 33.49 6.52 -5.37
CA ALA A 496 33.53 7.26 -4.11
C ALA A 496 33.91 8.73 -4.36
N PRO A 497 33.26 9.71 -3.69
CA PRO A 497 33.61 11.11 -3.85
C PRO A 497 35.07 11.32 -3.42
N GLU A 498 35.89 11.87 -4.33
CA GLU A 498 37.23 12.34 -4.00
C GLU A 498 37.18 13.30 -2.81
N PRO A 499 38.11 13.18 -1.84
CA PRO A 499 38.15 14.09 -0.72
C PRO A 499 38.38 15.52 -1.24
N GLN A 500 37.40 16.41 -0.99
CA GLN A 500 37.52 17.83 -1.27
C GLN A 500 38.77 18.37 -0.57
N LYS A 501 39.79 18.73 -1.35
CA LYS A 501 40.95 19.49 -0.86
C LYS A 501 40.45 20.81 -0.28
N SER A 502 40.59 20.97 1.03
CA SER A 502 40.37 22.23 1.72
C SER A 502 41.25 23.31 1.09
N ARG A 503 40.63 24.27 0.39
CA ARG A 503 41.29 25.53 0.08
C ARG A 503 41.28 26.38 1.34
N SER A 504 42.42 26.47 2.01
CA SER A 504 42.70 27.49 3.01
C SER A 504 42.61 28.88 2.36
N ARG A 505 41.84 29.77 2.97
CA ARG A 505 42.03 31.22 2.87
C ARG A 505 42.42 31.73 4.24
#